data_AF-A0A212JAU4-F1
#
_entry.id   AF-A0A212JAU4-F1
#
_cell.length_a   1.000
_cell.length_b   1.000
_cell.length_c   1.000
_cell.angle_alpha   90.00
_cell.angle_beta   90.00
_cell.angle_gamma   90.00
#
_symmetry.space_group_name_H-M   'P 1'
#
loop_
_entity.id
_entity.type
_entity.pdbx_description
1 polymer ?
#
loop_
_entity_poly.entity_id
_entity_poly.type
_entity_poly.pdbx_seq_one_letter_code
_entity_poly.pdbx_strand_id
1 'polypeptide(L)'
;MSVVRGSVLIEFFLSLWFVLRDGWKESVLGRAFARAGRAVRHGVEGSAMCQWVWRDGKVVSGWPESFSCRIFTAILNIPVAIVQWIYGKGKALFDGSVFFRLGSALGGASFLFVGLSVLLMLIVPHASWNNAYTLLCMYGVFMLFLVGCAQRRRWRLELDTLGPYFTVFAGFVMYGYFASLGTSFENGVRYGLLNSLSWRFFVFYVIAFLLVLFAVSAVHKTADLQLMVAIAVAGLTVAALYGCYQGLVGVPVVASQQDLTLNADMPGRVYAYFDNPNNFAEILVMLMPFLLALLLNAKTWRGKVLAVLAMIPCVGSIGFTYSRSGWIGLAIALVVFLVMLNWRFLPLFIVLGVAAVPFLPESIMNRILTIGNMEDTSTQYRFSIYTNTGYLLRDYGVGGVGLGTDVMRQVFRVYPTMFDGNYPIHTHNNYLQMLGELGVFGAVSYVALVLSQVKRGVKAFYAGTDRAVKNLLAAAVGSFCGILVIGVAEYTWFYPRNMFIWWFLFAVITASVKLLKGHKSTT
;
A
#
# COMPACT_ATOMS: atom_id res chain seq x y z
N MET A 1 -27.34 0.51 26.56
CA MET A 1 -26.43 1.27 27.45
C MET A 1 -26.68 1.01 28.95
N SER A 2 -27.59 0.13 29.36
CA SER A 2 -27.88 -0.16 30.78
C SER A 2 -26.83 -1.06 31.46
N VAL A 3 -26.12 -1.91 30.72
CA VAL A 3 -25.11 -2.84 31.30
C VAL A 3 -23.84 -2.13 31.80
N VAL A 4 -23.58 -0.90 31.32
CA VAL A 4 -22.35 -0.15 31.67
C VAL A 4 -22.52 0.68 32.95
N ARG A 5 -23.75 1.01 33.35
CA ARG A 5 -24.04 1.93 34.47
C ARG A 5 -24.03 1.29 35.87
N GLY A 6 -23.70 0.00 36.00
CA GLY A 6 -23.66 -0.70 37.30
C GLY A 6 -22.53 -1.72 37.41
N SER A 7 -21.56 -1.71 36.50
CA SER A 7 -20.42 -2.63 36.57
C SER A 7 -19.28 -1.99 37.35
N VAL A 8 -19.09 -2.46 38.59
CA VAL A 8 -17.97 -2.06 39.47
C VAL A 8 -16.61 -2.23 38.78
N LEU A 9 -16.46 -3.25 37.93
CA LEU A 9 -15.26 -3.47 37.12
C LEU A 9 -15.02 -2.33 36.12
N ILE A 10 -16.07 -1.88 35.41
CA ILE A 10 -15.93 -0.79 34.44
C ILE A 10 -15.62 0.53 35.16
N GLU A 11 -16.27 0.81 36.29
CA GLU A 11 -15.97 2.00 37.09
C GLU A 11 -14.55 1.96 37.66
N PHE A 12 -14.08 0.80 38.13
CA PHE A 12 -12.70 0.63 38.59
C PHE A 12 -11.70 0.92 37.46
N PHE A 13 -11.86 0.31 36.28
CA PHE A 13 -10.95 0.54 35.16
C PHE A 13 -11.03 1.98 34.62
N LEU A 14 -12.21 2.60 34.61
CA LEU A 14 -12.35 4.02 34.25
C LEU A 14 -11.66 4.92 35.27
N SER A 15 -11.83 4.67 36.56
CA SER A 15 -11.17 5.43 37.63
C SER A 15 -9.66 5.27 37.57
N LEU A 16 -9.17 4.03 37.40
CA LEU A 16 -7.76 3.73 37.18
C LEU A 16 -7.22 4.46 35.94
N TRP A 17 -7.97 4.47 34.84
CA TRP A 17 -7.59 5.22 33.63
C TRP A 17 -7.51 6.73 33.89
N PHE A 18 -8.44 7.32 34.63
CA PHE A 18 -8.38 8.75 34.97
C PHE A 18 -7.18 9.06 35.85
N VAL A 19 -6.92 8.25 36.89
CA VAL A 19 -5.74 8.39 37.76
C VAL A 19 -4.45 8.26 36.95
N LEU A 20 -4.34 7.27 36.06
CA LEU A 20 -3.16 7.09 35.20
C LEU A 20 -3.00 8.24 34.19
N ARG A 21 -4.10 8.73 33.61
CA ARG A 21 -4.08 9.84 32.64
C ARG A 21 -3.63 11.14 33.29
N ASP A 22 -4.19 11.46 34.46
CA ASP A 22 -3.90 12.72 35.14
C ASP A 22 -2.55 12.64 35.86
N GLY A 23 -2.21 11.49 36.44
CA GLY A 23 -0.86 11.18 36.92
C GLY A 23 0.20 11.27 35.81
N TRP A 24 -0.09 10.82 34.58
CA TRP A 24 0.82 10.99 33.44
C TRP A 24 1.02 12.47 33.09
N LYS A 25 -0.04 13.27 33.04
CA LYS A 25 0.08 14.72 32.75
C LYS A 25 0.95 15.45 33.77
N GLU A 26 0.84 15.07 35.05
CA GLU A 26 1.58 15.70 36.14
C GLU A 26 2.98 15.10 36.36
N SER A 27 3.22 13.88 35.84
CA SER A 27 4.51 13.21 35.93
C SER A 27 5.64 14.03 35.31
N VAL A 28 6.86 13.85 35.84
CA VAL A 28 8.09 14.45 35.29
C VAL A 28 8.27 14.05 33.83
N LEU A 29 8.04 12.78 33.51
CA LEU A 29 8.12 12.25 32.14
C LEU A 29 7.08 12.90 31.23
N GLY A 30 5.81 12.94 31.62
CA GLY A 30 4.75 13.55 30.81
C GLY A 30 4.97 15.04 30.55
N ARG A 31 5.48 15.79 31.55
CA ARG A 31 5.88 17.19 31.38
C ARG A 31 7.10 17.35 30.48
N ALA A 32 8.10 16.47 30.59
CA ALA A 32 9.28 16.45 29.72
C ALA A 32 8.89 16.17 28.26
N PHE A 33 8.06 15.17 28.00
CA PHE A 33 7.50 14.89 26.69
C PHE A 33 6.69 16.08 26.17
N ALA A 34 5.83 16.70 26.99
CA ALA A 34 5.07 17.87 26.57
C ALA A 34 5.96 19.07 26.21
N ARG A 35 7.06 19.29 26.94
CA ARG A 35 8.08 20.30 26.61
C ARG A 35 8.80 19.96 25.30
N ALA A 36 9.24 18.71 25.13
CA ALA A 36 9.87 18.24 23.90
C ALA A 36 8.93 18.42 22.69
N GLY A 37 7.65 18.07 22.84
CA GLY A 37 6.62 18.28 21.80
C GLY A 37 6.42 19.75 21.43
N ARG A 38 6.45 20.67 22.41
CA ARG A 38 6.43 22.11 22.13
C ARG A 38 7.70 22.60 21.45
N ALA A 39 8.87 22.12 21.87
CA ALA A 39 10.15 22.47 21.26
C ALA A 39 10.22 22.01 19.81
N VAL A 40 9.81 20.77 19.52
CA VAL A 40 9.70 20.23 18.16
C VAL A 40 8.73 21.05 17.34
N ARG A 41 7.54 21.36 17.87
CA ARG A 41 6.56 22.19 17.18
C ARG A 41 7.12 23.57 16.83
N HIS A 42 7.77 24.24 17.78
CA HIS A 42 8.36 25.55 17.56
C HIS A 42 9.51 25.50 16.54
N GLY A 43 10.35 24.46 16.60
CA GLY A 43 11.41 24.22 15.62
C GLY A 43 10.87 23.96 14.21
N VAL A 44 9.76 23.22 14.08
CA VAL A 44 9.11 22.96 12.78
C VAL A 44 8.43 24.21 12.24
N GLU A 45 7.72 24.96 13.09
CA GLU A 45 7.04 26.20 12.69
C GLU A 45 8.05 27.30 12.30
N GLY A 46 9.21 27.38 12.97
CA GLY A 46 10.27 28.34 12.68
C GLY A 46 11.25 27.91 11.57
N SER A 47 11.25 26.65 11.14
CA SER A 47 12.18 26.15 10.13
C SER A 47 11.74 26.51 8.71
N ALA A 48 12.54 27.31 8.02
CA ALA A 48 12.35 27.63 6.61
C ALA A 48 12.30 26.37 5.73
N MET A 49 13.10 25.35 6.05
CA MET A 49 13.08 24.06 5.35
C MET A 49 11.73 23.36 5.53
N CYS A 50 11.21 23.28 6.76
CA CYS A 50 9.90 22.67 7.02
C CYS A 50 8.77 23.44 6.33
N GLN A 51 8.80 24.78 6.35
CA GLN A 51 7.84 25.61 5.65
C GLN A 51 7.92 25.41 4.12
N TRP A 52 9.13 25.32 3.56
CA TRP A 52 9.35 25.07 2.13
C TRP A 52 8.84 23.69 1.72
N VAL A 53 9.16 22.64 2.49
CA VAL A 53 8.66 21.27 2.28
C VAL A 53 7.13 21.23 2.44
N TRP A 54 6.56 22.03 3.34
CA TRP A 54 5.12 22.08 3.55
C TRP A 54 4.38 22.92 2.50
N ARG A 55 5.01 23.85 1.79
CA ARG A 55 4.33 24.66 0.76
C ARG A 55 3.85 23.80 -0.41
N ASP A 56 2.64 24.02 -0.93
CA ASP A 56 2.25 23.37 -2.19
C ASP A 56 3.04 23.99 -3.35
N GLY A 57 3.69 23.13 -4.13
CA GLY A 57 4.42 23.57 -5.32
C GLY A 57 3.46 24.02 -6.41
N LYS A 58 3.89 24.98 -7.24
CA LYS A 58 3.09 25.51 -8.36
C LYS A 58 2.55 24.41 -9.29
N VAL A 59 3.33 23.34 -9.48
CA VAL A 59 2.95 22.18 -10.31
C VAL A 59 1.72 21.46 -9.72
N VAL A 60 1.67 21.27 -8.40
CA VAL A 60 0.55 20.57 -7.75
C VAL A 60 -0.69 21.45 -7.70
N SER A 61 -0.53 22.75 -7.39
CA SER A 61 -1.67 23.68 -7.32
C SER A 61 -2.28 23.96 -8.69
N GLY A 62 -1.46 24.08 -9.73
CA GLY A 62 -1.91 24.33 -11.10
C GLY A 62 -2.35 23.09 -11.88
N TRP A 63 -2.15 21.88 -11.35
CA TRP A 63 -2.43 20.63 -12.05
C TRP A 63 -3.88 20.52 -12.57
N PRO A 64 -4.93 20.75 -11.76
CA PRO A 64 -6.31 20.59 -12.23
C PRO A 64 -6.67 21.53 -13.39
N GLU A 65 -6.03 22.69 -13.46
CA GLU A 65 -6.26 23.70 -14.50
C GLU A 65 -5.32 23.55 -15.69
N SER A 66 -4.29 22.70 -15.59
CA SER A 66 -3.30 22.51 -16.65
C SER A 66 -3.91 21.89 -17.91
N PHE A 67 -3.38 22.30 -19.06
CA PHE A 67 -3.79 21.79 -20.38
C PHE A 67 -3.64 20.27 -20.47
N SER A 68 -2.50 19.73 -20.02
CA SER A 68 -2.24 18.29 -20.02
C SER A 68 -3.25 17.51 -19.17
N CYS A 69 -3.56 17.98 -17.95
CA CYS A 69 -4.56 17.34 -17.09
C CYS A 69 -5.95 17.36 -17.74
N ARG A 70 -6.34 18.48 -18.35
CA ARG A 70 -7.64 18.60 -19.05
C ARG A 70 -7.73 17.63 -20.21
N ILE A 71 -6.69 17.54 -21.05
CA ILE A 71 -6.66 16.59 -22.18
C ILE A 71 -6.73 15.15 -21.70
N PHE A 72 -5.84 14.73 -20.79
CA PHE A 72 -5.82 13.34 -20.34
C PHE A 72 -7.12 12.96 -19.63
N THR A 73 -7.68 13.86 -18.83
CA THR A 73 -8.98 13.64 -18.20
C THR A 73 -10.10 13.56 -19.23
N ALA A 74 -10.09 14.38 -20.28
CA ALA A 74 -11.06 14.31 -21.36
C ALA A 74 -10.98 12.98 -22.11
N ILE A 75 -9.77 12.54 -22.49
CA ILE A 75 -9.53 11.27 -23.18
C ILE A 75 -10.03 10.09 -22.34
N LEU A 76 -9.64 10.03 -21.06
CA LEU A 76 -10.06 8.94 -20.16
C LEU A 76 -11.58 8.91 -19.97
N ASN A 77 -12.26 10.06 -20.02
CA ASN A 77 -13.71 10.15 -19.83
C ASN A 77 -14.53 10.00 -21.12
N ILE A 78 -13.92 9.79 -22.30
CA ILE A 78 -14.67 9.51 -23.54
C ILE A 78 -15.67 8.35 -23.36
N PRO A 79 -15.28 7.18 -22.80
CA PRO A 79 -16.23 6.08 -22.59
C PRO A 79 -17.39 6.46 -21.65
N VAL A 80 -17.11 7.24 -20.60
CA VAL A 80 -18.14 7.72 -19.66
C VAL A 80 -19.12 8.65 -20.38
N ALA A 81 -18.61 9.59 -21.18
CA ALA A 81 -19.42 10.54 -21.95
C ALA A 81 -20.30 9.84 -22.98
N ILE A 82 -19.77 8.82 -23.67
CA ILE A 82 -20.52 8.00 -24.63
C ILE A 82 -21.70 7.31 -23.92
N VAL A 83 -21.45 6.64 -22.79
CA VAL A 83 -22.50 5.91 -22.07
C VAL A 83 -23.57 6.85 -21.50
N GLN A 84 -23.17 8.02 -20.98
CA GLN A 84 -24.11 9.05 -20.52
C GLN A 84 -24.94 9.64 -21.67
N TRP A 85 -24.35 9.80 -22.86
CA TRP A 85 -25.05 10.25 -24.06
C TRP A 85 -26.07 9.20 -24.55
N ILE A 86 -25.67 7.92 -24.61
CA ILE A 86 -26.56 6.80 -24.97
C ILE A 86 -27.76 6.74 -24.01
N TYR A 87 -27.51 6.79 -22.70
CA TYR A 87 -28.58 6.79 -21.70
C TYR A 87 -29.50 8.00 -21.86
N GLY A 88 -28.95 9.18 -22.15
CA GLY A 88 -29.73 10.39 -22.41
C GLY A 88 -30.69 10.26 -23.60
N LYS A 89 -30.28 9.56 -24.67
CA LYS A 89 -31.12 9.30 -25.85
C LYS A 89 -32.17 8.21 -25.60
N GLY A 90 -31.84 7.21 -24.80
CA GLY A 90 -32.70 6.05 -24.51
C GLY A 90 -33.40 6.09 -23.15
N LYS A 91 -33.55 7.25 -22.52
CA LYS A 91 -33.92 7.36 -21.09
C LYS A 91 -35.19 6.56 -20.73
N ALA A 92 -36.26 6.69 -21.51
CA ALA A 92 -37.52 5.98 -21.27
C ALA A 92 -37.37 4.45 -21.34
N LEU A 93 -36.52 3.95 -22.24
CA LEU A 93 -36.24 2.53 -22.41
C LEU A 93 -35.42 1.98 -21.23
N PHE A 94 -34.35 2.70 -20.85
CA PHE A 94 -33.45 2.27 -19.78
C PHE A 94 -34.10 2.33 -18.40
N ASP A 95 -34.91 3.35 -18.12
CA ASP A 95 -35.61 3.48 -16.83
C ASP A 95 -36.67 2.38 -16.62
N GLY A 96 -37.28 1.89 -17.71
CA GLY A 96 -38.21 0.75 -17.67
C GLY A 96 -37.54 -0.62 -17.49
N SER A 97 -36.25 -0.76 -17.85
CA SER A 97 -35.54 -2.03 -17.81
C SER A 97 -35.11 -2.42 -16.40
N VAL A 98 -35.54 -3.59 -15.92
CA VAL A 98 -35.09 -4.18 -14.65
C VAL A 98 -33.59 -4.46 -14.67
N PHE A 99 -33.07 -5.00 -15.79
CA PHE A 99 -31.65 -5.31 -15.95
C PHE A 99 -30.77 -4.07 -15.87
N PHE A 100 -31.19 -2.97 -16.51
CA PHE A 100 -30.44 -1.72 -16.44
C PHE A 100 -30.45 -1.13 -15.03
N ARG A 101 -31.61 -1.14 -14.35
CA ARG A 101 -31.71 -0.67 -12.95
C ARG A 101 -30.80 -1.47 -12.02
N LEU A 102 -30.78 -2.80 -12.16
CA LEU A 102 -29.89 -3.66 -11.40
C LEU A 102 -28.42 -3.37 -11.74
N GLY A 103 -28.06 -3.36 -13.02
CA GLY A 103 -26.70 -3.09 -13.46
C GLY A 103 -26.20 -1.71 -13.02
N SER A 104 -27.06 -0.69 -13.04
CA SER A 104 -26.69 0.66 -12.61
C SER A 104 -26.68 0.83 -11.08
N ALA A 105 -27.44 0.02 -10.34
CA ALA A 105 -27.31 -0.10 -8.89
C ALA A 105 -25.97 -0.76 -8.51
N LEU A 106 -25.62 -1.87 -9.16
CA LEU A 106 -24.33 -2.55 -8.98
C LEU A 106 -23.14 -1.68 -9.40
N GLY A 107 -23.25 -0.97 -10.52
CA GLY A 107 -22.27 0.03 -10.94
C GLY A 107 -22.14 1.20 -9.96
N GLY A 108 -23.26 1.53 -9.30
CA GLY A 108 -23.32 2.45 -8.17
C GLY A 108 -22.50 2.00 -6.96
N ALA A 109 -22.27 0.69 -6.82
CA ALA A 109 -21.49 0.05 -5.77
C ALA A 109 -20.17 -0.51 -6.29
N SER A 110 -19.60 0.05 -7.36
CA SER A 110 -18.34 -0.40 -7.97
C SER A 110 -17.16 -0.47 -6.98
N PHE A 111 -17.14 0.38 -5.94
CA PHE A 111 -16.16 0.32 -4.85
C PHE A 111 -16.17 -1.02 -4.09
N LEU A 112 -17.34 -1.68 -3.98
CA LEU A 112 -17.48 -3.00 -3.37
C LEU A 112 -16.75 -4.05 -4.21
N PHE A 113 -16.85 -3.97 -5.54
CA PHE A 113 -16.18 -4.88 -6.46
C PHE A 113 -14.67 -4.64 -6.52
N VAL A 114 -14.20 -3.41 -6.31
CA VAL A 114 -12.77 -3.14 -6.07
C VAL A 114 -12.31 -3.88 -4.80
N GLY A 115 -13.04 -3.74 -3.70
CA GLY A 115 -12.75 -4.44 -2.45
C GLY A 115 -12.76 -5.96 -2.61
N LEU A 116 -13.76 -6.52 -3.31
CA LEU A 116 -13.84 -7.95 -3.61
C LEU A 116 -12.69 -8.44 -4.48
N SER A 117 -12.26 -7.64 -5.46
CA SER A 117 -11.11 -7.97 -6.30
C SER A 117 -9.84 -8.09 -5.46
N VAL A 118 -9.63 -7.16 -4.52
CA VAL A 118 -8.53 -7.22 -3.55
C VAL A 118 -8.67 -8.44 -2.65
N LEU A 119 -9.86 -8.73 -2.11
CA LEU A 119 -10.09 -9.93 -1.30
C LEU A 119 -9.73 -11.20 -2.07
N LEU A 120 -10.16 -11.34 -3.33
CA LEU A 120 -9.84 -12.50 -4.17
C LEU A 120 -8.32 -12.68 -4.36
N MET A 121 -7.58 -11.59 -4.57
CA MET A 121 -6.10 -11.64 -4.65
C MET A 121 -5.46 -12.21 -3.38
N LEU A 122 -6.09 -12.00 -2.22
CA LEU A 122 -5.54 -12.38 -0.92
C LEU A 122 -5.88 -13.82 -0.52
N ILE A 123 -6.98 -14.39 -1.03
CA ILE A 123 -7.47 -15.71 -0.60
C ILE A 123 -7.21 -16.83 -1.62
N VAL A 124 -6.91 -16.49 -2.88
CA VAL A 124 -6.68 -17.50 -3.91
C VAL A 124 -5.21 -17.98 -3.84
N PRO A 125 -4.97 -19.30 -3.69
CA PRO A 125 -3.62 -19.88 -3.65
C PRO A 125 -2.77 -19.46 -4.84
N HIS A 126 -1.46 -19.26 -4.62
CA HIS A 126 -0.52 -18.83 -5.66
C HIS A 126 -0.53 -19.73 -6.90
N ALA A 127 -0.52 -21.05 -6.70
CA ALA A 127 -0.53 -22.04 -7.79
C ALA A 127 -1.77 -21.93 -8.70
N SER A 128 -2.88 -21.40 -8.18
CA SER A 128 -4.13 -21.21 -8.92
C SER A 128 -4.31 -19.76 -9.39
N TRP A 129 -3.37 -18.86 -9.09
CA TRP A 129 -3.50 -17.44 -9.40
C TRP A 129 -2.76 -17.05 -10.67
N ASN A 130 -3.51 -16.48 -11.63
CA ASN A 130 -2.94 -15.82 -12.79
C ASN A 130 -3.25 -14.32 -12.74
N ASN A 131 -2.26 -13.46 -13.00
CA ASN A 131 -2.47 -12.00 -13.00
C ASN A 131 -3.44 -11.53 -14.10
N ALA A 132 -3.68 -12.34 -15.13
CA ALA A 132 -4.78 -12.12 -16.08
C ALA A 132 -6.15 -12.03 -15.38
N TYR A 133 -6.36 -12.76 -14.29
CA TYR A 133 -7.59 -12.66 -13.49
C TYR A 133 -7.72 -11.28 -12.85
N THR A 134 -6.61 -10.63 -12.48
CA THR A 134 -6.65 -9.25 -11.97
C THR A 134 -7.10 -8.28 -13.05
N LEU A 135 -6.56 -8.43 -14.26
CA LEU A 135 -6.96 -7.61 -15.40
C LEU A 135 -8.46 -7.76 -15.69
N LEU A 136 -8.95 -9.00 -15.71
CA LEU A 136 -10.38 -9.31 -15.90
C LEU A 136 -11.23 -8.69 -14.80
N CYS A 137 -10.81 -8.76 -13.54
CA CYS A 137 -11.50 -8.10 -12.43
C CYS A 137 -11.55 -6.58 -12.64
N MET A 138 -10.42 -5.93 -12.97
CA MET A 138 -10.37 -4.48 -13.19
C MET A 138 -11.20 -4.04 -14.40
N TYR A 139 -11.21 -4.83 -15.47
CA TYR A 139 -12.08 -4.61 -16.62
C TYR A 139 -13.57 -4.78 -16.26
N GLY A 140 -13.91 -5.81 -15.47
CA GLY A 140 -15.27 -6.00 -14.96
C GLY A 140 -15.74 -4.84 -14.09
N VAL A 141 -14.88 -4.37 -13.17
CA VAL A 141 -15.14 -3.17 -12.36
C VAL A 141 -15.32 -1.94 -13.24
N PHE A 142 -14.49 -1.77 -14.28
CA PHE A 142 -14.62 -0.67 -15.23
C PHE A 142 -15.96 -0.69 -15.94
N MET A 143 -16.36 -1.84 -16.49
CA MET A 143 -17.63 -1.99 -17.18
C MET A 143 -18.82 -1.73 -16.26
N LEU A 144 -18.78 -2.25 -15.03
CA LEU A 144 -19.79 -1.95 -14.01
C LEU A 144 -19.82 -0.44 -13.69
N PHE A 145 -18.67 0.20 -13.53
CA PHE A 145 -18.57 1.63 -13.29
C PHE A 145 -19.18 2.44 -14.44
N LEU A 146 -18.93 2.08 -15.70
CA LEU A 146 -19.53 2.72 -16.87
C LEU A 146 -21.07 2.64 -16.84
N VAL A 147 -21.63 1.46 -16.55
CA VAL A 147 -23.09 1.29 -16.39
C VAL A 147 -23.63 2.10 -15.20
N GLY A 148 -22.85 2.22 -14.13
CA GLY A 148 -23.18 3.08 -12.99
C GLY A 148 -23.19 4.58 -13.34
N CYS A 149 -22.28 5.02 -14.19
CA CYS A 149 -22.17 6.41 -14.65
C CYS A 149 -23.29 6.82 -15.61
N ALA A 150 -23.90 5.87 -16.33
CA ALA A 150 -24.93 6.10 -17.33
C ALA A 150 -26.04 7.06 -16.85
N GLN A 151 -26.64 6.76 -15.68
CA GLN A 151 -27.69 7.59 -15.08
C GLN A 151 -27.16 8.74 -14.20
N ARG A 152 -25.87 8.72 -13.82
CA ARG A 152 -25.27 9.63 -12.84
C ARG A 152 -24.31 10.61 -13.52
N ARG A 153 -24.84 11.70 -14.09
CA ARG A 153 -24.05 12.70 -14.85
C ARG A 153 -22.86 13.33 -14.13
N ARG A 154 -22.85 13.34 -12.79
CA ARG A 154 -21.73 13.87 -12.00
C ARG A 154 -20.55 12.89 -11.89
N TRP A 155 -20.77 11.61 -12.19
CA TRP A 155 -19.75 10.58 -12.04
C TRP A 155 -18.85 10.57 -13.27
N ARG A 156 -17.55 10.52 -13.02
CA ARG A 156 -16.49 10.54 -14.02
C ARG A 156 -15.24 9.89 -13.45
N LEU A 157 -14.30 9.54 -14.32
CA LEU A 157 -12.96 9.11 -13.92
C LEU A 157 -12.13 10.34 -13.50
N GLU A 158 -11.60 10.32 -12.28
CA GLU A 158 -11.03 11.49 -11.60
C GLU A 158 -9.48 11.51 -11.65
N LEU A 159 -8.89 11.55 -12.84
CA LEU A 159 -7.43 11.66 -13.00
C LEU A 159 -6.87 12.94 -12.36
N ASP A 160 -7.64 14.02 -12.38
CA ASP A 160 -7.31 15.30 -11.75
C ASP A 160 -7.07 15.17 -10.24
N THR A 161 -7.76 14.24 -9.58
CA THR A 161 -7.52 13.94 -8.15
C THR A 161 -6.26 13.13 -7.89
N LEU A 162 -5.73 12.37 -8.86
CA LEU A 162 -4.50 11.58 -8.68
C LEU A 162 -3.25 12.47 -8.62
N GLY A 163 -3.28 13.63 -9.26
CA GLY A 163 -2.21 14.63 -9.21
C GLY A 163 -1.11 14.43 -10.27
N PRO A 164 -0.24 15.43 -10.46
CA PRO A 164 0.69 15.48 -11.59
C PRO A 164 1.73 14.36 -11.56
N TYR A 165 2.27 14.05 -10.37
CA TYR A 165 3.34 13.06 -10.23
C TYR A 165 2.87 11.64 -10.59
N PHE A 166 1.59 11.33 -10.42
CA PHE A 166 1.03 10.04 -10.85
C PHE A 166 1.09 9.93 -12.37
N THR A 167 0.64 10.97 -13.08
CA THR A 167 0.67 11.01 -14.54
C THR A 167 2.08 11.03 -15.10
N VAL A 168 3.00 11.78 -14.48
CA VAL A 168 4.41 11.81 -14.89
C VAL A 168 5.06 10.43 -14.70
N PHE A 169 4.87 9.78 -13.55
CA PHE A 169 5.40 8.44 -13.31
C PHE A 169 4.81 7.41 -14.28
N ALA A 170 3.49 7.46 -14.55
CA ALA A 170 2.86 6.62 -15.57
C ALA A 170 3.47 6.86 -16.97
N GLY A 171 3.83 8.11 -17.29
CA GLY A 171 4.58 8.47 -18.49
C GLY A 171 5.96 7.80 -18.55
N PHE A 172 6.71 7.80 -17.44
CA PHE A 172 8.00 7.11 -17.38
C PHE A 172 7.88 5.60 -17.45
N VAL A 173 6.81 5.00 -16.94
CA VAL A 173 6.54 3.56 -17.14
C VAL A 173 6.27 3.25 -18.62
N MET A 174 5.52 4.09 -19.32
CA MET A 174 5.35 3.95 -20.78
C MET A 174 6.70 4.10 -21.49
N TYR A 175 7.50 5.10 -21.13
CA TYR A 175 8.85 5.28 -21.67
C TYR A 175 9.70 4.03 -21.46
N GLY A 176 9.77 3.48 -20.24
CA GLY A 176 10.57 2.29 -19.94
C GLY A 176 10.12 1.04 -20.70
N TYR A 177 8.85 0.94 -21.08
CA TYR A 177 8.38 -0.12 -21.97
C TYR A 177 8.86 0.06 -23.41
N PHE A 178 8.70 1.26 -23.98
CA PHE A 178 9.11 1.54 -25.37
C PHE A 178 10.63 1.61 -25.56
N ALA A 179 11.35 2.11 -24.57
CA ALA A 179 12.81 2.25 -24.56
C ALA A 179 13.54 0.98 -24.06
N SER A 180 12.81 -0.12 -23.84
CA SER A 180 13.40 -1.34 -23.29
C SER A 180 14.39 -1.99 -24.25
N LEU A 181 15.56 -2.36 -23.72
CA LEU A 181 16.58 -3.12 -24.45
C LEU A 181 16.09 -4.53 -24.84
N GLY A 182 15.06 -5.03 -24.16
CA GLY A 182 14.39 -6.29 -24.46
C GLY A 182 13.32 -6.20 -25.55
N THR A 183 13.26 -5.10 -26.31
CA THR A 183 12.28 -4.86 -27.37
C THR A 183 12.99 -4.71 -28.72
N SER A 184 12.77 -5.65 -29.65
CA SER A 184 13.24 -5.53 -31.04
C SER A 184 12.08 -5.23 -32.00
N PHE A 185 12.22 -4.17 -32.80
CA PHE A 185 11.26 -3.77 -33.83
C PHE A 185 11.64 -4.23 -35.25
N GLU A 186 12.70 -5.03 -35.39
CA GLU A 186 13.21 -5.52 -36.68
C GLU A 186 12.15 -6.31 -37.45
N ASN A 187 11.37 -7.14 -36.75
CA ASN A 187 10.27 -7.93 -37.32
C ASN A 187 8.93 -7.16 -37.36
N GLY A 188 8.98 -5.83 -37.28
CA GLY A 188 7.83 -4.93 -37.33
C GLY A 188 7.26 -4.53 -35.98
N VAL A 189 6.48 -3.43 -35.98
CA VAL A 189 5.96 -2.79 -34.76
C VAL A 189 5.12 -3.73 -33.90
N ARG A 190 4.20 -4.49 -34.51
CA ARG A 190 3.33 -5.43 -33.77
C ARG A 190 4.14 -6.53 -33.08
N TYR A 191 5.16 -7.05 -33.76
CA TYR A 191 6.02 -8.09 -33.20
C TYR A 191 6.81 -7.56 -32.00
N GLY A 192 7.44 -6.40 -32.15
CA GLY A 192 8.22 -5.79 -31.06
C GLY A 192 7.37 -5.48 -29.83
N LEU A 193 6.14 -4.97 -30.02
CA LEU A 193 5.25 -4.70 -28.89
C LEU A 193 4.83 -5.97 -28.14
N LEU A 194 4.41 -7.01 -28.85
CA LEU A 194 3.85 -8.21 -28.21
C LEU A 194 4.92 -9.16 -27.66
N ASN A 195 6.13 -9.13 -28.21
CA ASN A 195 7.23 -10.02 -27.82
C ASN A 195 8.30 -9.32 -26.97
N SER A 196 8.06 -8.07 -26.54
CA SER A 196 8.96 -7.38 -25.61
C SER A 196 9.01 -8.11 -24.26
N LEU A 197 10.21 -8.26 -23.71
CA LEU A 197 10.41 -8.76 -22.35
C LEU A 197 9.73 -7.87 -21.28
N SER A 198 9.46 -6.62 -21.63
CA SER A 198 8.79 -5.65 -20.76
C SER A 198 7.25 -5.72 -20.82
N TRP A 199 6.67 -6.39 -21.81
CA TRP A 199 5.21 -6.41 -22.05
C TRP A 199 4.42 -6.83 -20.80
N ARG A 200 4.82 -7.94 -20.18
CA ARG A 200 4.15 -8.48 -18.99
C ARG A 200 4.16 -7.49 -17.82
N PHE A 201 5.29 -6.83 -17.58
CA PHE A 201 5.43 -5.83 -16.50
C PHE A 201 4.64 -4.57 -16.81
N PHE A 202 4.64 -4.13 -18.06
CA PHE A 202 3.82 -3.01 -18.50
C PHE A 202 2.33 -3.26 -18.22
N VAL A 203 1.83 -4.46 -18.55
CA VAL A 203 0.45 -4.86 -18.22
C VAL A 203 0.20 -4.82 -16.71
N PHE A 204 1.15 -5.24 -15.86
CA PHE A 204 1.00 -5.12 -14.40
C PHE A 204 0.86 -3.66 -13.95
N TYR A 205 1.65 -2.73 -14.48
CA TYR A 205 1.48 -1.31 -14.17
C TYR A 205 0.14 -0.76 -14.66
N VAL A 206 -0.31 -1.13 -15.86
CA VAL A 206 -1.63 -0.73 -16.37
C VAL A 206 -2.74 -1.20 -15.41
N ILE A 207 -2.70 -2.45 -14.97
CA ILE A 207 -3.65 -2.99 -13.99
C ILE A 207 -3.62 -2.17 -12.69
N ALA A 208 -2.42 -1.89 -12.16
CA ALA A 208 -2.24 -1.09 -10.94
C ALA A 208 -2.79 0.34 -11.08
N PHE A 209 -2.55 1.00 -12.21
CA PHE A 209 -3.07 2.34 -12.48
C PHE A 209 -4.58 2.36 -12.63
N LEU A 210 -5.15 1.35 -13.30
CA LEU A 210 -6.60 1.17 -13.40
C LEU A 210 -7.24 0.93 -12.03
N LEU A 211 -6.63 0.07 -11.20
CA LEU A 211 -7.06 -0.16 -9.82
C LEU A 211 -7.14 1.15 -9.03
N VAL A 212 -6.11 2.00 -9.14
CA VAL A 212 -6.09 3.32 -8.47
C VAL A 212 -7.19 4.22 -9.00
N LEU A 213 -7.30 4.34 -10.32
CA LEU A 213 -8.28 5.21 -10.96
C LEU A 213 -9.71 4.81 -10.58
N PHE A 214 -10.03 3.51 -10.60
CA PHE A 214 -11.37 3.03 -10.26
C PHE A 214 -11.67 3.08 -8.78
N ALA A 215 -10.71 2.72 -7.92
CA ALA A 215 -10.88 2.82 -6.47
C ALA A 215 -11.17 4.28 -6.04
N VAL A 216 -10.45 5.26 -6.59
CA VAL A 216 -10.67 6.68 -6.27
C VAL A 216 -11.98 7.20 -6.87
N SER A 217 -12.28 6.84 -8.13
CA SER A 217 -13.47 7.33 -8.82
C SER A 217 -14.77 6.73 -8.27
N ALA A 218 -14.75 5.48 -7.80
CA ALA A 218 -15.92 4.78 -7.26
C ALA A 218 -16.28 5.17 -5.82
N VAL A 219 -15.34 5.76 -5.07
CA VAL A 219 -15.57 6.19 -3.68
C VAL A 219 -16.14 7.60 -3.66
N HIS A 220 -17.36 7.74 -3.15
CA HIS A 220 -18.06 9.03 -3.04
C HIS A 220 -18.36 9.42 -1.59
N LYS A 221 -18.44 8.46 -0.67
CA LYS A 221 -18.76 8.66 0.75
C LYS A 221 -17.77 7.92 1.65
N THR A 222 -17.70 8.35 2.91
CA THR A 222 -16.93 7.68 3.98
C THR A 222 -17.31 6.21 4.14
N ALA A 223 -18.61 5.88 3.99
CA ALA A 223 -19.09 4.50 4.07
C ALA A 223 -18.54 3.62 2.92
N ASP A 224 -18.44 4.16 1.71
CA ASP A 224 -17.92 3.46 0.53
C ASP A 224 -16.45 3.07 0.75
N LEU A 225 -15.65 4.04 1.19
CA LEU A 225 -14.24 3.84 1.52
C LEU A 225 -14.08 2.80 2.64
N GLN A 226 -14.84 2.94 3.72
CA GLN A 226 -14.76 2.04 4.86
C GLN A 226 -15.15 0.60 4.48
N LEU A 227 -16.18 0.42 3.65
CA LEU A 227 -16.59 -0.92 3.20
C LEU A 227 -15.56 -1.54 2.26
N MET A 228 -15.02 -0.77 1.30
CA MET A 228 -13.97 -1.25 0.39
C MET A 228 -12.74 -1.74 1.17
N VAL A 229 -12.30 -0.97 2.17
CA VAL A 229 -11.20 -1.36 3.07
C VAL A 229 -11.57 -2.55 3.95
N ALA A 230 -12.78 -2.59 4.50
CA ALA A 230 -13.23 -3.70 5.34
C ALA A 230 -13.25 -5.04 4.57
N ILE A 231 -13.63 -5.04 3.30
CA ILE A 231 -13.60 -6.23 2.44
C ILE A 231 -12.14 -6.67 2.19
N ALA A 232 -11.24 -5.74 1.88
CA ALA A 232 -9.82 -6.06 1.71
C ALA A 232 -9.21 -6.67 2.99
N VAL A 233 -9.52 -6.10 4.15
CA VAL A 233 -9.09 -6.59 5.47
C VAL A 233 -9.74 -7.93 5.83
N ALA A 234 -10.97 -8.19 5.39
CA ALA A 234 -11.58 -9.52 5.54
C ALA A 234 -10.78 -10.58 4.77
N GLY A 235 -10.36 -10.26 3.53
CA GLY A 235 -9.43 -11.11 2.76
C GLY A 235 -8.10 -11.34 3.47
N LEU A 236 -7.50 -10.29 4.05
CA LEU A 236 -6.30 -10.40 4.87
C LEU A 236 -6.52 -11.35 6.06
N THR A 237 -7.66 -11.24 6.74
CA THR A 237 -7.97 -12.05 7.92
C THR A 237 -8.07 -13.53 7.56
N VAL A 238 -8.70 -13.86 6.42
CA VAL A 238 -8.76 -15.23 5.90
C VAL A 238 -7.37 -15.76 5.57
N ALA A 239 -6.53 -14.96 4.88
CA ALA A 239 -5.15 -15.32 4.61
C ALA A 239 -4.33 -15.53 5.90
N ALA A 240 -4.56 -14.70 6.92
CA ALA A 240 -3.91 -14.81 8.22
C ALA A 240 -4.38 -16.03 9.03
N LEU A 241 -5.66 -16.41 8.94
CA LEU A 241 -6.14 -17.66 9.53
C LEU A 241 -5.44 -18.86 8.90
N TYR A 242 -5.31 -18.88 7.57
CA TYR A 242 -4.58 -19.93 6.87
C TYR A 242 -3.08 -19.91 7.19
N GLY A 243 -2.48 -18.73 7.36
CA GLY A 243 -1.11 -18.58 7.83
C GLY A 243 -0.89 -19.14 9.24
N CYS A 244 -1.82 -18.89 10.17
CA CYS A 244 -1.77 -19.49 11.50
C CYS A 244 -1.91 -21.01 11.44
N TYR A 245 -2.79 -21.54 10.58
CA TYR A 245 -2.90 -22.97 10.33
C TYR A 245 -1.57 -23.58 9.83
N GLN A 246 -0.91 -22.93 8.87
CA GLN A 246 0.43 -23.33 8.42
C GLN A 246 1.47 -23.29 9.55
N GLY A 247 1.39 -22.30 10.44
CA GLY A 247 2.27 -22.21 11.61
C GLY A 247 2.07 -23.36 12.61
N LEU A 248 0.84 -23.87 12.75
CA LEU A 248 0.51 -24.99 13.63
C LEU A 248 0.90 -26.35 13.02
N VAL A 249 0.63 -26.55 11.73
CA VAL A 249 0.96 -27.81 11.02
C VAL A 249 2.46 -27.91 10.72
N GLY A 250 3.13 -26.78 10.59
CA GLY A 250 4.49 -26.68 10.09
C GLY A 250 4.52 -26.65 8.57
N VAL A 251 5.51 -25.95 8.03
CA VAL A 251 5.82 -25.91 6.60
C VAL A 251 7.28 -26.29 6.38
N PRO A 252 7.66 -26.78 5.18
CA PRO A 252 9.04 -27.15 4.90
C PRO A 252 10.02 -26.00 5.11
N VAL A 253 11.20 -26.32 5.66
CA VAL A 253 12.30 -25.36 5.77
C VAL A 253 12.96 -25.20 4.39
N VAL A 254 13.04 -23.96 3.91
CA VAL A 254 13.63 -23.64 2.61
C VAL A 254 14.96 -22.89 2.83
N ALA A 255 16.07 -23.53 2.44
CA ALA A 255 17.42 -23.01 2.66
C ALA A 255 17.67 -21.64 2.00
N SER A 256 17.02 -21.32 0.88
CA SER A 256 17.15 -20.01 0.22
C SER A 256 16.43 -18.87 0.95
N GLN A 257 15.61 -19.18 1.97
CA GLN A 257 14.79 -18.20 2.69
C GLN A 257 15.34 -17.88 4.09
N GLN A 258 16.33 -18.62 4.59
CA GLN A 258 16.92 -18.41 5.90
C GLN A 258 18.31 -19.06 6.02
N ASP A 259 19.16 -18.45 6.83
CA ASP A 259 20.44 -19.04 7.21
C ASP A 259 20.21 -20.19 8.21
N LEU A 260 20.58 -21.41 7.81
CA LEU A 260 20.37 -22.62 8.63
C LEU A 260 21.33 -22.71 9.82
N THR A 261 22.46 -22.00 9.77
CA THR A 261 23.47 -22.02 10.83
C THR A 261 23.15 -21.01 11.92
N LEU A 262 22.81 -19.78 11.53
CA LEU A 262 22.45 -18.70 12.46
C LEU A 262 21.05 -18.85 13.04
N ASN A 263 20.18 -19.65 12.40
CA ASN A 263 18.81 -19.91 12.85
C ASN A 263 18.58 -21.41 13.00
N ALA A 264 19.48 -22.10 13.70
CA ALA A 264 19.31 -23.49 14.06
C ALA A 264 17.94 -23.70 14.76
N ASP A 265 17.28 -24.82 14.45
CA ASP A 265 15.97 -25.22 14.99
C ASP A 265 14.78 -24.30 14.66
N MET A 266 14.98 -23.32 13.79
CA MET A 266 13.89 -22.45 13.34
C MET A 266 12.92 -23.21 12.42
N PRO A 267 11.60 -23.19 12.72
CA PRO A 267 10.61 -23.85 11.88
C PRO A 267 10.48 -23.16 10.52
N GLY A 268 9.87 -23.86 9.55
CA GLY A 268 9.60 -23.30 8.24
C GLY A 268 8.75 -22.03 8.32
N ARG A 269 9.00 -21.11 7.39
CA ARG A 269 8.42 -19.76 7.38
C ARG A 269 7.06 -19.75 6.70
N VAL A 270 6.05 -19.25 7.38
CA VAL A 270 4.66 -19.22 6.89
C VAL A 270 4.50 -18.22 5.74
N TYR A 271 3.77 -18.64 4.71
CA TYR A 271 3.53 -17.85 3.49
C TYR A 271 2.05 -17.74 3.09
N ALA A 272 1.15 -18.40 3.82
CA ALA A 272 -0.30 -18.46 3.56
C ALA A 272 -0.61 -18.84 2.09
N TYR A 273 -1.39 -18.03 1.38
CA TYR A 273 -1.72 -18.23 -0.04
C TYR A 273 -0.66 -17.67 -1.01
N PHE A 274 0.46 -17.20 -0.48
CA PHE A 274 1.57 -16.61 -1.21
C PHE A 274 2.75 -17.58 -1.29
N ASP A 275 3.64 -17.46 -2.26
CA ASP A 275 4.78 -18.39 -2.40
C ASP A 275 6.00 -18.00 -1.56
N ASN A 276 5.95 -16.85 -0.88
CA ASN A 276 7.09 -16.32 -0.15
C ASN A 276 6.64 -15.70 1.19
N PRO A 277 7.30 -16.03 2.31
CA PRO A 277 6.97 -15.47 3.62
C PRO A 277 7.18 -13.95 3.72
N ASN A 278 8.17 -13.37 3.00
CA ASN A 278 8.36 -11.91 2.94
C ASN A 278 7.19 -11.24 2.23
N ASN A 279 6.73 -11.83 1.12
CA ASN A 279 5.58 -11.33 0.37
C ASN A 279 4.33 -11.27 1.27
N PHE A 280 4.08 -12.34 2.03
CA PHE A 280 2.96 -12.36 2.98
C PHE A 280 3.12 -11.32 4.10
N ALA A 281 4.33 -11.16 4.65
CA ALA A 281 4.61 -10.14 5.66
C ALA A 281 4.37 -8.71 5.14
N GLU A 282 4.77 -8.41 3.90
CA GLU A 282 4.52 -7.13 3.24
C GLU A 282 3.02 -6.82 3.14
N ILE A 283 2.19 -7.81 2.79
CA ILE A 283 0.72 -7.66 2.75
C ILE A 283 0.14 -7.39 4.14
N LEU A 284 0.62 -8.11 5.16
CA LEU A 284 0.24 -7.88 6.56
C LEU A 284 0.60 -6.45 6.98
N VAL A 285 1.80 -5.97 6.68
CA VAL A 285 2.24 -4.59 6.97
C VAL A 285 1.35 -3.56 6.27
N MET A 286 0.98 -3.81 5.02
CA MET A 286 0.14 -2.89 4.24
C MET A 286 -1.30 -2.80 4.77
N LEU A 287 -1.89 -3.89 5.26
CA LEU A 287 -3.32 -3.93 5.57
C LEU A 287 -3.65 -3.99 7.08
N MET A 288 -2.74 -4.43 7.94
CA MET A 288 -3.00 -4.57 9.39
C MET A 288 -3.34 -3.25 10.11
N PRO A 289 -2.72 -2.09 9.82
CA PRO A 289 -3.11 -0.81 10.43
C PRO A 289 -4.58 -0.44 10.21
N PHE A 290 -5.21 -0.92 9.14
CA PHE A 290 -6.64 -0.67 8.90
C PHE A 290 -7.55 -1.41 9.88
N LEU A 291 -7.13 -2.54 10.45
CA LEU A 291 -7.90 -3.20 11.53
C LEU A 291 -8.03 -2.28 12.74
N LEU A 292 -6.99 -1.53 13.09
CA LEU A 292 -7.04 -0.51 14.15
C LEU A 292 -7.96 0.66 13.75
N ALA A 293 -7.87 1.15 12.51
CA ALA A 293 -8.77 2.20 12.04
C ALA A 293 -10.25 1.77 12.05
N LEU A 294 -10.54 0.53 11.63
CA LEU A 294 -11.89 -0.04 11.65
C LEU A 294 -12.39 -0.25 13.08
N LEU A 295 -11.51 -0.68 14.01
CA LEU A 295 -11.82 -0.75 15.44
C LEU A 295 -12.21 0.63 16.01
N LEU A 296 -11.48 1.68 15.66
CA LEU A 296 -11.77 3.05 16.09
C LEU A 296 -13.06 3.60 15.45
N ASN A 297 -13.39 3.17 14.24
CA ASN A 297 -14.60 3.57 13.51
C ASN A 297 -15.84 2.75 13.89
N ALA A 298 -15.67 1.61 14.57
CA ALA A 298 -16.77 0.72 14.94
C ALA A 298 -17.70 1.37 15.96
N LYS A 299 -18.96 1.61 15.55
CA LYS A 299 -20.02 2.16 16.41
C LYS A 299 -20.64 1.13 17.35
N THR A 300 -20.61 -0.15 16.98
CA THR A 300 -21.22 -1.26 17.72
C THR A 300 -20.17 -2.10 18.43
N TRP A 301 -20.53 -2.70 19.56
CA TRP A 301 -19.65 -3.62 20.29
C TRP A 301 -19.26 -4.83 19.42
N ARG A 302 -20.20 -5.33 18.60
CA ARG A 302 -19.96 -6.42 17.63
C ARG A 302 -18.87 -6.05 16.64
N GLY A 303 -18.91 -4.85 16.07
CA GLY A 303 -17.87 -4.37 15.15
C GLY A 303 -16.50 -4.28 15.83
N LYS A 304 -16.45 -3.85 17.10
CA LYS A 304 -15.20 -3.82 17.87
C LYS A 304 -14.64 -5.22 18.12
N VAL A 305 -15.50 -6.15 18.54
CA VAL A 305 -15.11 -7.56 18.75
C VAL A 305 -14.61 -8.18 17.46
N LEU A 306 -15.29 -7.98 16.33
CA LEU A 306 -14.85 -8.49 15.03
C LEU A 306 -13.48 -7.94 14.63
N ALA A 307 -13.23 -6.64 14.81
CA ALA A 307 -11.93 -6.05 14.50
C ALA A 307 -10.81 -6.61 15.38
N VAL A 308 -11.08 -6.85 16.67
CA VAL A 308 -10.11 -7.48 17.59
C VAL A 308 -9.87 -8.95 17.21
N LEU A 309 -10.93 -9.72 16.95
CA LEU A 309 -10.82 -11.12 16.54
C LEU A 309 -10.05 -11.27 15.21
N ALA A 310 -10.23 -10.34 14.27
CA ALA A 310 -9.48 -10.31 13.02
C ALA A 310 -8.00 -9.93 13.20
N MET A 311 -7.67 -9.16 14.24
CA MET A 311 -6.28 -8.77 14.55
C MET A 311 -5.44 -9.96 15.04
N ILE A 312 -6.02 -10.83 15.87
CA ILE A 312 -5.32 -11.97 16.50
C ILE A 312 -4.56 -12.83 15.47
N PRO A 313 -5.20 -13.38 14.42
CA PRO A 313 -4.49 -14.20 13.43
C PRO A 313 -3.47 -13.40 12.62
N CYS A 314 -3.68 -12.09 12.43
CA CYS A 314 -2.73 -11.23 11.71
C CYS A 314 -1.43 -11.04 12.51
N VAL A 315 -1.54 -10.86 13.83
CA VAL A 315 -0.39 -10.77 14.75
C VAL A 315 0.36 -12.10 14.83
N GLY A 316 -0.37 -13.23 14.95
CA GLY A 316 0.26 -14.55 14.92
C GLY A 316 1.00 -14.80 13.60
N SER A 317 0.34 -14.52 12.48
CA SER A 317 0.90 -14.74 11.14
C SER A 317 2.16 -13.93 10.88
N ILE A 318 2.21 -12.63 11.25
CA ILE A 318 3.42 -11.83 11.03
C ILE A 318 4.60 -12.37 11.85
N GLY A 319 4.35 -12.91 13.04
CA GLY A 319 5.35 -13.64 13.82
C GLY A 319 5.86 -14.88 13.07
N PHE A 320 4.94 -15.72 12.59
CA PHE A 320 5.26 -16.96 11.87
C PHE A 320 5.91 -16.77 10.48
N THR A 321 5.83 -15.57 9.90
CA THR A 321 6.60 -15.25 8.67
C THR A 321 8.11 -15.13 8.94
N TYR A 322 8.49 -14.83 10.19
CA TYR A 322 9.85 -14.50 10.59
C TYR A 322 10.55 -13.45 9.71
N SER A 323 9.77 -12.55 9.09
CA SER A 323 10.30 -11.52 8.21
C SER A 323 10.78 -10.31 9.03
N ARG A 324 12.11 -10.12 9.11
CA ARG A 324 12.73 -9.00 9.82
C ARG A 324 12.30 -7.65 9.27
N SER A 325 12.34 -7.50 7.94
CA SER A 325 11.87 -6.29 7.25
C SER A 325 10.38 -6.08 7.50
N GLY A 326 9.58 -7.16 7.51
CA GLY A 326 8.16 -7.12 7.87
C GLY A 326 7.90 -6.54 9.27
N TRP A 327 8.64 -6.98 10.28
CA TRP A 327 8.50 -6.46 11.65
C TRP A 327 8.88 -4.98 11.77
N ILE A 328 10.00 -4.58 11.15
CA ILE A 328 10.43 -3.18 11.11
C ILE A 328 9.39 -2.33 10.38
N GLY A 329 8.91 -2.79 9.22
CA GLY A 329 7.88 -2.10 8.43
C GLY A 329 6.57 -1.94 9.20
N LEU A 330 6.11 -2.97 9.91
CA LEU A 330 4.91 -2.88 10.74
C LEU A 330 5.11 -1.89 11.90
N ALA A 331 6.26 -1.93 12.57
CA ALA A 331 6.58 -1.00 13.64
C ALA A 331 6.54 0.45 13.15
N ILE A 332 7.16 0.75 12.01
CA ILE A 332 7.10 2.08 11.37
C ILE A 332 5.65 2.45 11.01
N ALA A 333 4.88 1.52 10.44
CA ALA A 333 3.49 1.78 10.08
C ALA A 333 2.63 2.14 11.28
N LEU A 334 2.78 1.41 12.40
CA LEU A 334 2.08 1.68 13.66
C LEU A 334 2.54 2.97 14.33
N VAL A 335 3.85 3.27 14.31
CA VAL A 335 4.38 4.54 14.84
C VAL A 335 3.78 5.72 14.09
N VAL A 336 3.79 5.71 12.75
CA VAL A 336 3.22 6.79 11.94
C VAL A 336 1.72 6.92 12.17
N PHE A 337 0.98 5.79 12.21
CA PHE A 337 -0.44 5.77 12.54
C PHE A 337 -0.73 6.43 13.90
N LEU A 338 0.01 6.03 14.95
CA LEU A 338 -0.15 6.56 16.30
C LEU A 338 0.23 8.04 16.39
N VAL A 339 1.33 8.46 15.74
CA VAL A 339 1.76 9.87 15.72
C VAL A 339 0.71 10.75 15.08
N MET A 340 0.13 10.32 13.95
CA MET A 340 -0.95 11.06 13.29
C MET A 340 -2.20 11.15 14.17
N LEU A 341 -2.61 10.06 14.83
CA LEU A 341 -3.75 10.10 15.73
C LEU A 341 -3.49 10.98 16.96
N ASN A 342 -2.44 10.65 17.70
CA ASN A 342 -1.96 11.36 18.88
C ASN A 342 -0.61 10.78 19.32
N TRP A 343 0.47 11.51 19.05
CA TRP A 343 1.84 11.15 19.42
C TRP A 343 2.05 10.77 20.90
N ARG A 344 1.14 11.18 21.81
CA ARG A 344 1.19 10.79 23.23
C ARG A 344 1.01 9.30 23.47
N PHE A 345 0.50 8.54 22.51
CA PHE A 345 0.42 7.08 22.60
C PHE A 345 1.76 6.39 22.27
N LEU A 346 2.74 7.12 21.74
CA LEU A 346 4.03 6.54 21.34
C LEU A 346 4.84 5.97 22.52
N PRO A 347 4.97 6.64 23.69
CA PRO A 347 5.65 6.04 24.83
C PRO A 347 4.98 4.76 25.32
N LEU A 348 3.64 4.73 25.35
CA LEU A 348 2.89 3.52 25.71
C LEU A 348 3.17 2.39 24.72
N PHE A 349 3.17 2.67 23.42
CA PHE A 349 3.51 1.69 22.39
C PHE A 349 4.93 1.11 22.57
N ILE A 350 5.92 1.96 22.87
CA ILE A 350 7.30 1.53 23.15
C ILE A 350 7.35 0.65 24.39
N VAL A 351 6.70 1.06 25.49
CA VAL A 351 6.65 0.27 26.73
C VAL A 351 5.99 -1.08 26.51
N LEU A 352 4.87 -1.13 25.79
CA LEU A 352 4.19 -2.39 25.44
C LEU A 352 5.06 -3.27 24.54
N GLY A 353 5.79 -2.68 23.59
CA GLY A 353 6.74 -3.41 22.74
C GLY A 353 7.87 -4.03 23.54
N VAL A 354 8.48 -3.28 24.47
CA VAL A 354 9.53 -3.79 25.37
C VAL A 354 8.98 -4.84 26.33
N ALA A 355 7.79 -4.62 26.89
CA ALA A 355 7.13 -5.56 27.78
C ALA A 355 6.75 -6.87 27.06
N ALA A 356 6.60 -6.86 25.74
CA ALA A 356 6.32 -8.06 24.95
C ALA A 356 7.56 -8.94 24.73
N VAL A 357 8.78 -8.38 24.81
CA VAL A 357 10.06 -9.07 24.52
C VAL A 357 10.22 -10.39 25.30
N PRO A 358 9.96 -10.46 26.62
CA PRO A 358 10.10 -11.71 27.38
C PRO A 358 9.10 -12.81 26.98
N PHE A 359 8.03 -12.47 26.29
CA PHE A 359 6.99 -13.40 25.85
C PHE A 359 7.20 -13.88 24.41
N LEU A 360 8.26 -13.41 23.73
CA LEU A 360 8.59 -13.84 22.37
C LEU A 360 9.27 -15.22 22.39
N PRO A 361 8.92 -16.12 21.46
CA PRO A 361 9.66 -17.36 21.24
C PRO A 361 11.15 -17.09 20.95
N GLU A 362 12.02 -18.01 21.37
CA GLU A 362 13.47 -17.91 21.15
C GLU A 362 13.82 -17.78 19.66
N SER A 363 13.11 -18.48 18.78
CA SER A 363 13.25 -18.35 17.32
C SER A 363 13.00 -16.93 16.81
N ILE A 364 12.03 -16.21 17.39
CA ILE A 364 11.77 -14.79 17.06
C ILE A 364 12.89 -13.92 17.63
N MET A 365 13.36 -14.20 18.84
CA MET A 365 14.45 -13.46 19.47
C MET A 365 15.74 -13.54 18.65
N ASN A 366 16.13 -14.74 18.22
CA ASN A 366 17.32 -14.97 17.39
C ASN A 366 17.23 -14.20 16.06
N ARG A 367 16.03 -14.13 15.47
CA ARG A 367 15.77 -13.33 14.26
C ARG A 367 15.86 -11.82 14.51
N ILE A 368 15.48 -11.33 15.70
CA ILE A 368 15.62 -9.93 16.07
C ILE A 368 17.10 -9.57 16.26
N LEU A 369 17.87 -10.42 16.94
CA LEU A 369 19.30 -10.20 17.19
C LEU A 369 20.12 -10.18 15.89
N THR A 370 19.69 -10.93 14.87
CA THR A 370 20.36 -10.93 13.56
C THR A 370 19.99 -9.77 12.64
N ILE A 371 19.08 -8.85 13.02
CA ILE A 371 18.70 -7.70 12.17
C ILE A 371 19.90 -6.84 11.76
N GLY A 372 20.87 -6.67 12.67
CA GLY A 372 22.09 -5.90 12.41
C GLY A 372 23.31 -6.74 12.06
N ASN A 373 23.19 -8.06 11.97
CA ASN A 373 24.34 -8.92 11.71
C ASN A 373 24.70 -8.90 10.21
N MET A 374 25.86 -8.32 9.89
CA MET A 374 26.38 -8.25 8.52
C MET A 374 26.95 -9.58 8.03
N GLU A 375 27.18 -10.54 8.92
CA GLU A 375 27.66 -11.89 8.60
C GLU A 375 26.54 -12.86 8.20
N ASP A 376 25.27 -12.45 8.34
CA ASP A 376 24.14 -13.23 7.84
C ASP A 376 24.23 -13.38 6.31
N THR A 377 24.19 -14.62 5.82
CA THR A 377 24.24 -14.97 4.39
C THR A 377 23.25 -14.17 3.55
N SER A 378 22.06 -13.87 4.07
CA SER A 378 21.04 -13.07 3.38
C SER A 378 21.41 -11.58 3.26
N THR A 379 22.21 -11.04 4.18
CA THR A 379 22.73 -9.67 4.13
C THR A 379 23.91 -9.58 3.16
N GLN A 380 24.84 -10.54 3.23
CA GLN A 380 25.97 -10.64 2.29
C GLN A 380 25.48 -10.79 0.84
N TYR A 381 24.44 -11.61 0.62
CA TYR A 381 23.82 -11.77 -0.70
C TYR A 381 23.32 -10.45 -1.29
N ARG A 382 22.71 -9.57 -0.48
CA ARG A 382 22.27 -8.24 -0.93
C ARG A 382 23.43 -7.33 -1.32
N PHE A 383 24.56 -7.37 -0.60
CA PHE A 383 25.73 -6.57 -0.96
C PHE A 383 26.33 -6.99 -2.31
N SER A 384 26.35 -8.28 -2.62
CA SER A 384 26.77 -8.77 -3.95
C SER A 384 25.81 -8.31 -5.05
N ILE A 385 24.50 -8.32 -4.79
CA ILE A 385 23.50 -7.77 -5.70
C ILE A 385 23.71 -6.27 -5.93
N TYR A 386 23.99 -5.49 -4.87
CA TYR A 386 24.23 -4.06 -5.00
C TYR A 386 25.52 -3.75 -5.77
N THR A 387 26.54 -4.58 -5.63
CA THR A 387 27.78 -4.47 -6.44
C THR A 387 27.47 -4.63 -7.92
N ASN A 388 26.73 -5.68 -8.30
CA ASN A 388 26.32 -5.90 -9.69
C ASN A 388 25.34 -4.85 -10.21
N THR A 389 24.43 -4.38 -9.35
CA THR A 389 23.56 -3.23 -9.64
C THR A 389 24.40 -1.98 -9.92
N GLY A 390 25.51 -1.79 -9.21
CA GLY A 390 26.45 -0.70 -9.45
C GLY A 390 27.04 -0.70 -10.87
N TYR A 391 27.40 -1.87 -11.43
CA TYR A 391 27.83 -1.97 -12.83
C TYR A 391 26.72 -1.56 -13.79
N LEU A 392 25.51 -2.11 -13.61
CA LEU A 392 24.34 -1.77 -14.41
C LEU A 392 24.05 -0.27 -14.40
N LEU A 393 24.14 0.37 -13.23
CA LEU A 393 23.89 1.80 -13.08
C LEU A 393 24.97 2.68 -13.71
N ARG A 394 26.22 2.21 -13.82
CA ARG A 394 27.28 2.94 -14.53
C ARG A 394 27.00 3.00 -16.02
N ASP A 395 26.50 1.90 -16.59
CA ASP A 395 26.28 1.79 -18.03
C ASP A 395 24.92 2.36 -18.46
N TYR A 396 23.88 2.16 -17.63
CA TYR A 396 22.49 2.45 -17.98
C TYR A 396 21.77 3.40 -17.02
N GLY A 397 22.43 3.97 -16.00
CA GLY A 397 21.74 4.73 -14.94
C GLY A 397 20.99 5.99 -15.40
N VAL A 398 21.31 6.55 -16.57
CA VAL A 398 20.60 7.74 -17.11
C VAL A 398 19.30 7.36 -17.80
N GLY A 399 19.33 6.41 -18.74
CA GLY A 399 18.18 6.01 -19.56
C GLY A 399 17.40 4.81 -19.02
N GLY A 400 18.01 4.02 -18.14
CA GLY A 400 17.49 2.73 -17.71
C GLY A 400 17.70 1.63 -18.76
N VAL A 401 17.51 0.38 -18.33
CA VAL A 401 17.60 -0.80 -19.21
C VAL A 401 16.26 -1.17 -19.86
N GLY A 402 15.16 -0.62 -19.36
CA GLY A 402 13.81 -1.03 -19.73
C GLY A 402 13.02 -1.60 -18.57
N LEU A 403 11.69 -1.58 -18.72
CA LEU A 403 10.76 -1.97 -17.68
C LEU A 403 10.82 -3.48 -17.37
N GLY A 404 10.93 -3.83 -16.10
CA GLY A 404 10.78 -5.19 -15.59
C GLY A 404 12.05 -6.01 -15.40
N THR A 405 11.97 -7.00 -14.50
CA THR A 405 13.11 -7.80 -14.07
C THR A 405 13.68 -8.70 -15.15
N ASP A 406 12.88 -9.10 -16.13
CA ASP A 406 13.33 -10.04 -17.17
C ASP A 406 14.39 -9.39 -18.07
N VAL A 407 14.23 -8.10 -18.40
CA VAL A 407 15.25 -7.30 -19.10
C VAL A 407 16.50 -7.15 -18.25
N MET A 408 16.32 -6.76 -16.98
CA MET A 408 17.43 -6.54 -16.06
C MET A 408 18.26 -7.81 -15.83
N ARG A 409 17.63 -8.99 -15.74
CA ARG A 409 18.33 -10.28 -15.64
C ARG A 409 19.18 -10.59 -16.87
N GLN A 410 18.75 -10.21 -18.06
CA GLN A 410 19.58 -10.37 -19.26
C GLN A 410 20.80 -9.45 -19.20
N VAL A 411 20.61 -8.20 -18.79
CA VAL A 411 21.72 -7.25 -18.63
C VAL A 411 22.69 -7.71 -17.54
N PHE A 412 22.21 -8.27 -16.43
CA PHE A 412 23.11 -8.78 -15.39
C PHE A 412 24.07 -9.87 -15.87
N ARG A 413 23.73 -10.63 -16.92
CA ARG A 413 24.58 -11.70 -17.46
C ARG A 413 25.85 -11.20 -18.15
N VAL A 414 25.96 -9.90 -18.45
CA VAL A 414 27.18 -9.31 -19.02
C VAL A 414 28.19 -8.86 -17.96
N TYR A 415 27.79 -8.88 -16.69
CA TYR A 415 28.64 -8.50 -15.55
C TYR A 415 29.19 -9.74 -14.82
N PRO A 416 30.15 -9.60 -13.90
CA PRO A 416 30.64 -10.73 -13.11
C PRO A 416 29.52 -11.42 -12.31
N THR A 417 29.64 -12.73 -12.14
CA THR A 417 28.76 -13.49 -11.25
C THR A 417 28.92 -13.07 -9.80
N MET A 418 27.89 -13.31 -8.98
CA MET A 418 27.97 -13.18 -7.53
C MET A 418 28.87 -14.28 -6.95
N PHE A 419 29.17 -14.20 -5.65
CA PHE A 419 30.06 -15.15 -4.96
C PHE A 419 29.58 -16.61 -5.01
N ASP A 420 28.29 -16.84 -5.26
CA ASP A 420 27.67 -18.16 -5.42
C ASP A 420 27.63 -18.65 -6.89
N GLY A 421 28.22 -17.89 -7.81
CA GLY A 421 28.22 -18.19 -9.25
C GLY A 421 26.95 -17.79 -10.00
N ASN A 422 25.94 -17.24 -9.32
CA ASN A 422 24.68 -16.84 -9.94
C ASN A 422 24.64 -15.36 -10.32
N TYR A 423 23.59 -14.97 -11.04
CA TYR A 423 23.29 -13.57 -11.38
C TYR A 423 22.11 -13.03 -10.56
N PRO A 424 22.11 -11.72 -10.22
CA PRO A 424 20.98 -11.12 -9.55
C PRO A 424 19.67 -11.29 -10.33
N ILE A 425 18.61 -11.65 -9.61
CA ILE A 425 17.26 -11.82 -10.17
C ILE A 425 16.51 -10.48 -10.20
N HIS A 426 16.84 -9.60 -9.26
CA HIS A 426 16.38 -8.22 -9.11
C HIS A 426 17.29 -7.51 -8.08
N THR A 427 17.14 -6.20 -7.92
CA THR A 427 18.03 -5.39 -7.06
C THR A 427 17.80 -5.54 -5.55
N HIS A 428 16.73 -6.20 -5.10
CA HIS A 428 16.34 -6.24 -3.67
C HIS A 428 16.18 -4.84 -3.04
N ASN A 429 15.83 -3.85 -3.86
CA ASN A 429 15.57 -2.49 -3.41
C ASN A 429 14.67 -1.81 -4.45
N ASN A 430 13.46 -1.41 -4.07
CA ASN A 430 12.51 -0.76 -4.98
C ASN A 430 13.12 0.47 -5.67
N TYR A 431 13.89 1.28 -4.95
CA TYR A 431 14.45 2.54 -5.46
C TYR A 431 15.55 2.28 -6.48
N LEU A 432 16.46 1.35 -6.20
CA LEU A 432 17.48 0.93 -7.16
C LEU A 432 16.85 0.21 -8.35
N GLN A 433 15.78 -0.55 -8.14
CA GLN A 433 15.04 -1.17 -9.24
C GLN A 433 14.46 -0.10 -10.18
N MET A 434 13.80 0.93 -9.65
CA MET A 434 13.23 2.01 -10.48
C MET A 434 14.33 2.80 -11.21
N LEU A 435 15.49 3.00 -10.59
CA LEU A 435 16.64 3.64 -11.22
C LEU A 435 17.22 2.78 -12.36
N GLY A 436 17.39 1.48 -12.14
CA GLY A 436 17.87 0.58 -13.17
C GLY A 436 16.88 0.40 -14.33
N GLU A 437 15.58 0.31 -14.06
CA GLU A 437 14.56 0.09 -15.08
C GLU A 437 14.23 1.35 -15.89
N LEU A 438 14.08 2.51 -15.23
CA LEU A 438 13.55 3.74 -15.84
C LEU A 438 14.59 4.87 -15.94
N GLY A 439 15.81 4.65 -15.45
CA GLY A 439 16.85 5.67 -15.38
C GLY A 439 16.59 6.74 -14.32
N VAL A 440 17.49 7.72 -14.26
CA VAL A 440 17.49 8.76 -13.23
C VAL A 440 16.20 9.57 -13.20
N PHE A 441 15.66 9.94 -14.36
CA PHE A 441 14.43 10.74 -14.44
C PHE A 441 13.19 9.92 -14.03
N GLY A 442 13.14 8.65 -14.40
CA GLY A 442 12.10 7.73 -13.95
C GLY A 442 12.13 7.53 -12.43
N ALA A 443 13.31 7.29 -11.85
CA ALA A 443 13.50 7.18 -10.41
C ALA A 443 13.11 8.46 -9.66
N VAL A 444 13.50 9.64 -10.17
CA VAL A 444 13.09 10.93 -9.59
C VAL A 444 11.57 11.09 -9.63
N SER A 445 10.91 10.70 -10.73
CA SER A 445 9.45 10.76 -10.82
C SER A 445 8.76 9.82 -9.82
N TYR A 446 9.32 8.63 -9.58
CA TYR A 446 8.84 7.70 -8.56
C TYR A 446 8.98 8.27 -7.14
N VAL A 447 10.16 8.78 -6.79
CA VAL A 447 10.39 9.40 -5.47
C VAL A 447 9.49 10.61 -5.27
N ALA A 448 9.34 11.46 -6.30
CA ALA A 448 8.43 12.60 -6.25
C ALA A 448 6.96 12.16 -6.06
N LEU A 449 6.52 11.11 -6.75
CA LEU A 449 5.20 10.50 -6.55
C LEU A 449 5.00 10.08 -5.10
N VAL A 450 5.93 9.29 -4.55
CA VAL A 450 5.87 8.79 -3.17
C VAL A 450 5.82 9.92 -2.15
N LEU A 451 6.76 10.88 -2.24
CA LEU A 451 6.82 12.01 -1.31
C LEU A 451 5.57 12.88 -1.40
N SER A 452 5.08 13.13 -2.62
CA SER A 452 3.85 13.91 -2.82
C SER A 452 2.64 13.22 -2.20
N GLN A 453 2.56 11.89 -2.27
CA GLN A 453 1.44 11.14 -1.73
C GLN A 453 1.40 11.17 -0.21
N VAL A 454 2.55 10.94 0.44
CA VAL A 454 2.68 11.06 1.89
C VAL A 454 2.33 12.48 2.34
N LYS A 455 2.93 13.50 1.71
CA LYS A 455 2.66 14.91 2.02
C LYS A 455 1.18 15.27 1.90
N ARG A 456 0.51 14.86 0.82
CA ARG A 456 -0.92 15.11 0.60
C ARG A 456 -1.78 14.43 1.66
N GLY A 457 -1.47 13.18 2.01
CA GLY A 457 -2.16 12.45 3.07
C GLY A 457 -2.03 13.12 4.42
N VAL A 458 -0.80 13.46 4.83
CA VAL A 458 -0.52 14.13 6.12
C VAL A 458 -1.22 15.50 6.18
N LYS A 459 -1.12 16.31 5.12
CA LYS A 459 -1.81 17.60 5.04
C LYS A 459 -3.33 17.46 5.18
N ALA A 460 -3.93 16.55 4.42
CA ALA A 460 -5.38 16.35 4.45
C ALA A 460 -5.85 15.86 5.82
N PHE A 461 -5.07 15.00 6.49
CA PHE A 461 -5.39 14.53 7.83
C PHE A 461 -5.49 15.67 8.84
N TYR A 462 -4.52 16.59 8.85
CA TYR A 462 -4.53 17.74 9.76
C TYR A 462 -5.56 18.81 9.38
N ALA A 463 -5.86 18.95 8.09
CA ALA A 463 -6.83 19.92 7.59
C ALA A 463 -8.29 19.45 7.64
N GLY A 464 -8.53 18.14 7.74
CA GLY A 464 -9.85 17.51 7.66
C GLY A 464 -10.55 17.36 9.01
N THR A 465 -11.87 17.17 8.97
CA THR A 465 -12.75 17.10 10.16
C THR A 465 -13.41 15.74 10.35
N ASP A 466 -13.72 14.98 9.28
CA ASP A 466 -14.32 13.64 9.40
C ASP A 466 -13.36 12.67 10.08
N ARG A 467 -13.68 12.30 11.32
CA ARG A 467 -12.86 11.42 12.16
C ARG A 467 -12.71 10.01 11.57
N ALA A 468 -13.75 9.48 10.92
CA ALA A 468 -13.71 8.13 10.36
C ALA A 468 -12.78 8.06 9.16
N VAL A 469 -12.83 9.06 8.26
CA VAL A 469 -11.89 9.19 7.14
C VAL A 469 -10.47 9.45 7.65
N LYS A 470 -10.30 10.28 8.69
CA LYS A 470 -8.99 10.52 9.30
C LYS A 470 -8.34 9.26 9.85
N ASN A 471 -9.09 8.40 10.54
CA ASN A 471 -8.56 7.14 11.05
C ASN A 471 -8.09 6.22 9.91
N LEU A 472 -8.88 6.10 8.83
CA LEU A 472 -8.51 5.32 7.64
C LEU A 472 -7.30 5.92 6.93
N LEU A 473 -7.22 7.24 6.82
CA LEU A 473 -6.10 7.94 6.21
C LEU A 473 -4.80 7.79 7.01
N ALA A 474 -4.87 7.87 8.34
CA ALA A 474 -3.72 7.62 9.20
C ALA A 474 -3.22 6.18 9.04
N ALA A 475 -4.12 5.20 8.96
CA ALA A 475 -3.74 3.81 8.72
C ALA A 475 -3.09 3.66 7.35
N ALA A 476 -3.67 4.25 6.31
CA ALA A 476 -3.15 4.18 4.95
C ALA A 476 -1.76 4.83 4.83
N VAL A 477 -1.56 6.02 5.40
CA VAL A 477 -0.25 6.71 5.39
C VAL A 477 0.77 5.92 6.22
N GLY A 478 0.37 5.40 7.39
CA GLY A 478 1.23 4.53 8.19
C GLY A 478 1.67 3.30 7.43
N SER A 479 0.73 2.51 6.92
CA SER A 479 0.99 1.35 6.05
C SER A 479 1.91 1.69 4.88
N PHE A 480 1.67 2.82 4.21
CA PHE A 480 2.47 3.27 3.09
C PHE A 480 3.90 3.59 3.50
N CYS A 481 4.12 4.27 4.63
CA CYS A 481 5.46 4.48 5.19
C CYS A 481 6.16 3.16 5.56
N GLY A 482 5.43 2.21 6.15
CA GLY A 482 5.94 0.89 6.51
C GLY A 482 6.47 0.11 5.31
N ILE A 483 5.67 0.01 4.24
CA ILE A 483 6.09 -0.72 3.02
C ILE A 483 7.22 0.01 2.26
N LEU A 484 7.30 1.35 2.33
CA LEU A 484 8.42 2.10 1.76
C LEU A 484 9.75 1.78 2.45
N VAL A 485 9.74 1.62 3.78
CA VAL A 485 10.92 1.20 4.54
C VAL A 485 11.33 -0.23 4.16
N ILE A 486 10.37 -1.14 4.01
CA ILE A 486 10.65 -2.49 3.49
C ILE A 486 11.28 -2.41 2.09
N GLY A 487 10.79 -1.52 1.23
CA GLY A 487 11.31 -1.29 -0.12
C GLY A 487 12.78 -0.85 -0.21
N VAL A 488 13.42 -0.48 0.91
CA VAL A 488 14.87 -0.23 0.96
C VAL A 488 15.66 -1.54 0.98
N ALA A 489 15.09 -2.61 1.56
CA ALA A 489 15.74 -3.90 1.75
C ALA A 489 15.17 -5.03 0.87
N GLU A 490 14.04 -4.79 0.21
CA GLU A 490 13.37 -5.73 -0.69
C GLU A 490 12.87 -5.04 -1.96
N TYR A 491 12.78 -5.81 -3.06
CA TYR A 491 12.03 -5.41 -4.24
C TYR A 491 10.58 -5.91 -4.14
N THR A 492 9.73 -5.15 -3.46
CA THR A 492 8.35 -5.56 -3.10
C THR A 492 7.45 -5.73 -4.31
N TRP A 493 7.76 -5.09 -5.45
CA TRP A 493 6.96 -5.22 -6.68
C TRP A 493 7.38 -6.40 -7.56
N PHE A 494 8.36 -7.21 -7.12
CA PHE A 494 8.67 -8.48 -7.77
C PHE A 494 7.44 -9.39 -7.85
N TYR A 495 6.62 -9.36 -6.81
CA TYR A 495 5.35 -10.07 -6.74
C TYR A 495 4.19 -9.15 -7.13
N PRO A 496 3.48 -9.41 -8.25
CA PRO A 496 2.45 -8.50 -8.75
C PRO A 496 1.29 -8.26 -7.76
N ARG A 497 0.94 -9.26 -6.94
CA ARG A 497 -0.06 -9.06 -5.88
C ARG A 497 0.35 -7.98 -4.89
N ASN A 498 1.62 -7.93 -4.48
CA ASN A 498 2.12 -6.87 -3.59
C ASN A 498 2.13 -5.51 -4.25
N MET A 499 2.52 -5.47 -5.52
CA MET A 499 2.39 -4.26 -6.33
C MET A 499 0.94 -3.76 -6.34
N PHE A 500 -0.05 -4.63 -6.59
CA PHE A 500 -1.46 -4.24 -6.61
C PHE A 500 -1.96 -3.74 -5.25
N ILE A 501 -1.57 -4.38 -4.13
CA ILE A 501 -1.92 -3.89 -2.78
C ILE A 501 -1.24 -2.54 -2.49
N TRP A 502 0.01 -2.34 -2.93
CA TRP A 502 0.71 -1.05 -2.79
C TRP A 502 -0.05 0.07 -3.52
N TRP A 503 -0.51 -0.19 -4.74
CA TRP A 503 -1.32 0.77 -5.51
C TRP A 503 -2.74 0.93 -4.94
N PHE A 504 -3.31 -0.11 -4.34
CA PHE A 504 -4.55 0.00 -3.57
C PHE A 504 -4.38 0.95 -2.37
N LEU A 505 -3.26 0.87 -1.63
CA LEU A 505 -2.95 1.84 -0.57
C LEU A 505 -2.85 3.27 -1.09
N PHE A 506 -2.15 3.45 -2.22
CA PHE A 506 -2.08 4.74 -2.90
C PHE A 506 -3.49 5.29 -3.19
N ALA A 507 -4.39 4.44 -3.66
CA ALA A 507 -5.78 4.80 -3.95
C ALA A 507 -6.56 5.16 -2.69
N VAL A 508 -6.42 4.40 -1.60
CA VAL A 508 -7.09 4.67 -0.30
C VAL A 508 -6.65 6.02 0.27
N ILE A 509 -5.36 6.36 0.20
CA ILE A 509 -4.87 7.70 0.60
C ILE A 509 -5.53 8.78 -0.26
N THR A 510 -5.53 8.62 -1.59
CA THR A 510 -6.11 9.61 -2.51
C THR A 510 -7.61 9.79 -2.31
N ALA A 511 -8.35 8.70 -2.17
CA ALA A 511 -9.79 8.71 -1.90
C ALA A 511 -10.10 9.38 -0.55
N SER A 512 -9.31 9.11 0.49
CA SER A 512 -9.45 9.79 1.79
C SER A 512 -9.19 11.29 1.68
N VAL A 513 -8.15 11.71 0.95
CA VAL A 513 -7.83 13.11 0.69
C VAL A 513 -8.98 13.79 -0.06
N LYS A 514 -9.55 13.13 -1.07
CA LYS A 514 -10.73 13.59 -1.83
C LYS A 514 -11.92 13.84 -0.89
N LEU A 515 -12.28 12.86 -0.06
CA LEU A 515 -13.41 12.98 0.87
C LEU A 515 -13.24 14.12 1.89
N LEU A 516 -12.04 14.28 2.44
CA LEU A 516 -11.74 15.35 3.41
C LEU A 516 -11.73 16.75 2.77
N LYS A 517 -11.37 16.87 1.49
CA LYS A 517 -11.48 18.13 0.75
C LYS A 517 -12.92 18.45 0.36
N GLY A 518 -13.69 17.47 -0.09
CA GLY A 518 -15.09 17.66 -0.50
C GLY A 518 -16.00 18.12 0.64
N HIS A 519 -15.69 17.75 1.89
CA HIS A 519 -16.43 18.24 3.06
C HIS A 519 -16.28 19.75 3.31
N LYS A 520 -15.18 20.37 2.85
CA LYS A 520 -14.94 21.81 3.01
C LYS A 520 -15.72 22.68 2.02
N SER A 521 -16.25 22.12 0.94
CA SER A 521 -17.07 22.87 -0.03
C SER A 521 -18.57 22.87 0.31
N THR A 522 -18.97 22.16 1.37
CA THR A 522 -20.38 21.99 1.79
C THR A 522 -20.69 22.60 3.17
N THR A 523 -19.69 23.24 3.79
CA THR A 523 -19.79 24.06 5.01
C THR A 523 -19.28 25.44 4.67
#